data_AF-A0A0Q6TV04-F1
#
_entry.id   AF-A0A0Q6TV04-F1
#
_cell.length_a   1.000
_cell.length_b   1.000
_cell.length_c   1.000
_cell.angle_alpha   90.00
_cell.angle_beta   90.00
_cell.angle_gamma   90.00
#
_symmetry.space_group_name_H-M   'P 1'
#
loop_
_entity.id
_entity.type
_entity.pdbx_description
1 polymer ?
#
loop_
_entity_poly.entity_id
_entity_poly.type
_entity_poly.pdbx_seq_one_letter_code
_entity_poly.pdbx_strand_id
1 'polypeptide(L)'
;MAVAVAAVLVGCGRQGEQHSSGPIEVNGKPVDLRQLEKDSERAEKAAQKGTRALAPASLKDLLPASVGGYARGDVSTDLGPEPAMAKARARYVKGTSAFVLEITDLGAIGAVSADADAQGASSVRRTATGYEKIATAAGRMVTEEWDTASKSGRYSIVAADRFAISAEGSADTVDVLKAAVETVNAARLRALAG
;
A
#
# COMPACT_ATOMS: atom_id res chain seq x y z
N MET A 1 71.06 31.05 51.12
CA MET A 1 69.88 30.67 51.93
C MET A 1 69.15 29.55 51.20
N ALA A 2 68.89 28.43 51.91
CA ALA A 2 67.91 27.32 51.69
C ALA A 2 67.58 26.87 50.25
N VAL A 3 67.92 25.66 49.78
CA VAL A 3 67.36 24.30 50.07
C VAL A 3 65.86 24.16 49.76
N ALA A 4 65.50 23.30 48.78
CA ALA A 4 64.67 22.10 48.97
C ALA A 4 64.15 21.49 47.65
N VAL A 5 63.88 20.19 47.72
CA VAL A 5 63.66 19.17 46.68
C VAL A 5 62.15 18.84 46.56
N ALA A 6 61.77 18.21 45.43
CA ALA A 6 60.80 17.09 45.30
C ALA A 6 59.43 17.31 44.62
N ALA A 7 59.26 16.56 43.52
CA ALA A 7 58.24 15.52 43.25
C ALA A 7 56.76 15.84 42.90
N VAL A 8 56.37 15.12 41.84
CA VAL A 8 55.07 14.80 41.22
C VAL A 8 53.88 14.69 42.17
N LEU A 9 52.70 15.15 41.73
CA LEU A 9 51.41 14.49 41.95
C LEU A 9 50.40 14.85 40.83
N VAL A 10 49.94 13.82 40.13
CA VAL A 10 48.78 13.85 39.23
C VAL A 10 47.53 14.09 40.09
N GLY A 11 46.83 15.21 39.84
CA GLY A 11 45.58 15.55 40.49
C GLY A 11 44.39 15.01 39.71
N CYS A 12 43.67 14.06 40.33
CA CYS A 12 42.35 13.60 39.92
C CYS A 12 41.32 14.75 39.93
N GLY A 13 40.44 14.76 38.92
CA GLY A 13 39.09 15.30 39.03
C GLY A 13 38.68 16.22 37.89
N ARG A 14 37.82 15.71 37.00
CA ARG A 14 36.59 16.41 36.57
C ARG A 14 35.68 15.52 35.72
N GLN A 15 34.47 15.33 36.26
CA GLN A 15 33.18 15.28 35.57
C GLN A 15 32.95 14.19 34.53
N GLY A 16 32.47 13.05 35.06
CA GLY A 16 31.37 12.23 34.53
C GLY A 16 31.01 12.37 33.06
N GLU A 17 31.54 11.46 32.25
CA GLU A 17 30.86 10.96 31.06
C GLU A 17 29.69 10.08 31.52
N GLN A 18 28.54 10.72 31.73
CA GLN A 18 27.26 10.04 31.61
C GLN A 18 26.99 9.92 30.12
N HIS A 19 27.38 8.79 29.51
CA HIS A 19 26.71 8.31 28.31
C HIS A 19 25.25 8.09 28.71
N SER A 20 24.42 9.13 28.54
CA SER A 20 22.98 9.03 28.65
C SER A 20 22.50 8.24 27.45
N SER A 21 22.39 6.93 27.63
CA SER A 21 21.61 6.02 26.77
C SER A 21 20.11 6.28 26.95
N GLY A 22 19.70 7.55 26.98
CA GLY A 22 18.33 7.99 27.13
C GLY A 22 17.68 8.15 25.75
N PRO A 23 16.38 7.81 25.63
CA PRO A 23 15.66 7.98 24.36
C PRO A 23 15.73 9.45 23.93
N ILE A 24 16.07 9.70 22.67
CA ILE A 24 16.08 11.04 22.10
C ILE A 24 14.63 11.53 22.08
N GLU A 25 14.34 12.65 22.75
CA GLU A 25 12.99 13.20 22.80
C GLU A 25 12.79 14.26 21.71
N VAL A 26 11.73 14.11 20.92
CA VAL A 26 11.30 15.14 19.96
C VAL A 26 9.90 15.58 20.38
N ASN A 27 9.74 16.87 20.69
CA ASN A 27 8.50 17.44 21.24
C ASN A 27 7.99 16.75 22.52
N GLY A 28 8.91 16.36 23.43
CA GLY A 28 8.56 15.76 24.72
C GLY A 28 7.98 14.34 24.63
N LYS A 29 8.19 13.65 23.52
CA LYS A 29 7.88 12.23 23.37
C LYS A 29 9.18 11.45 23.16
N PRO A 30 9.42 10.37 23.93
CA PRO A 30 10.58 9.52 23.71
C PRO A 30 10.47 8.90 22.32
N VAL A 31 11.48 9.14 21.48
CA VAL A 31 11.59 8.54 20.15
C VAL A 31 12.44 7.27 20.29
N ASP A 32 11.87 6.14 19.91
CA ASP A 32 12.61 4.88 19.81
C ASP A 32 13.52 4.94 18.58
N LEU A 33 14.82 5.00 18.82
CA LEU A 33 15.84 5.09 17.77
C LEU A 33 15.78 3.90 16.80
N ARG A 34 15.40 2.70 17.26
CA ARG A 34 15.25 1.52 16.40
C ARG A 34 14.03 1.64 15.50
N GLN A 35 12.97 2.27 15.99
CA GLN A 35 11.79 2.54 15.19
C GLN A 35 12.08 3.64 14.17
N LEU A 36 12.79 4.69 14.57
CA LEU A 36 13.21 5.76 13.67
C LEU A 36 14.17 5.27 12.57
N GLU A 37 15.12 4.40 12.89
CA GLU A 37 16.01 3.77 11.91
C GLU A 37 15.22 2.92 10.91
N LYS A 38 14.26 2.10 11.38
CA LYS A 38 13.36 1.34 10.49
C LYS A 38 12.53 2.26 9.60
N ASP A 39 12.01 3.34 10.15
CA ASP A 39 11.19 4.29 9.39
C ASP A 39 12.04 5.09 8.39
N SER A 40 13.29 5.41 8.72
CA SER A 40 14.26 6.02 7.80
C SER A 40 14.69 5.07 6.69
N GLU A 41 15.03 3.82 6.99
CA GLU A 41 15.33 2.80 5.97
C GLU A 41 14.14 2.54 5.04
N ARG A 42 12.91 2.59 5.57
CA ARG A 42 11.67 2.50 4.78
C ARG A 42 11.52 3.70 3.86
N ALA A 43 11.70 4.92 4.39
CA ALA A 43 11.64 6.15 3.61
C ALA A 43 12.73 6.17 2.52
N GLU A 44 13.94 5.71 2.83
CA GLU A 44 15.05 5.62 1.90
C GLU A 44 14.83 4.55 0.83
N LYS A 45 14.31 3.36 1.18
CA LYS A 45 13.95 2.34 0.17
C LYS A 45 12.80 2.82 -0.72
N ALA A 46 11.81 3.51 -0.16
CA ALA A 46 10.71 4.11 -0.91
C ALA A 46 11.19 5.24 -1.84
N ALA A 47 12.18 6.03 -1.41
CA ALA A 47 12.81 7.08 -2.20
C ALA A 47 13.79 6.53 -3.26
N GLN A 48 14.56 5.49 -2.95
CA GLN A 48 15.50 4.82 -3.87
C GLN A 48 14.77 4.01 -4.95
N LYS A 49 13.61 3.40 -4.62
CA LYS A 49 12.68 2.83 -5.61
C LYS A 49 11.87 3.89 -6.36
N GLY A 50 12.15 5.18 -6.11
CA GLY A 50 11.42 6.35 -6.58
C GLY A 50 10.84 6.21 -7.97
N THR A 51 9.63 5.67 -8.05
CA THR A 51 8.84 5.70 -9.26
C THR A 51 7.71 6.65 -8.97
N ARG A 52 7.84 7.85 -9.55
CA ARG A 52 6.71 8.74 -9.81
C ARG A 52 5.53 7.88 -10.29
N ALA A 53 4.31 8.17 -9.83
CA ALA A 53 3.12 7.52 -10.37
C ALA A 53 3.18 7.51 -11.90
N LEU A 54 2.74 6.41 -12.47
CA LEU A 54 2.55 6.30 -13.90
C LEU A 54 1.66 7.43 -14.38
N ALA A 55 1.89 7.88 -15.61
CA ALA A 55 0.95 8.78 -16.25
C ALA A 55 -0.45 8.13 -16.21
N PRO A 56 -1.52 8.85 -15.83
CA PRO A 56 -2.87 8.28 -15.77
C PRO A 56 -3.32 7.65 -17.11
N ALA A 57 -2.80 8.19 -18.23
CA ALA A 57 -3.00 7.66 -19.57
C ALA A 57 -2.45 6.22 -19.78
N SER A 58 -1.44 5.79 -19.02
CA SER A 58 -0.92 4.43 -19.10
C SER A 58 -1.81 3.42 -18.37
N LEU A 59 -2.60 3.87 -17.38
CA LEU A 59 -3.49 3.01 -16.60
C LEU A 59 -4.78 2.69 -17.37
N LYS A 60 -5.33 3.64 -18.15
CA LYS A 60 -6.55 3.39 -18.95
C LYS A 60 -6.39 2.26 -19.98
N ASP A 61 -5.18 2.07 -20.51
CA ASP A 61 -4.88 1.04 -21.53
C ASP A 61 -4.93 -0.39 -20.96
N LEU A 62 -4.98 -0.52 -19.63
CA LEU A 62 -5.08 -1.79 -18.93
C LEU A 62 -6.53 -2.20 -18.65
N LEU A 63 -7.49 -1.29 -18.86
CA LEU A 63 -8.90 -1.61 -18.75
C LEU A 63 -9.34 -2.40 -20.00
N PRO A 64 -9.92 -3.60 -19.88
CA PRO A 64 -10.38 -4.37 -21.03
C PRO A 64 -11.62 -3.75 -21.72
N ALA A 65 -11.85 -4.04 -23.00
CA ALA A 65 -13.05 -3.55 -23.69
C ALA A 65 -14.35 -4.21 -23.17
N SER A 66 -14.26 -5.41 -22.60
CA SER A 66 -15.40 -6.15 -22.04
C SER A 66 -14.94 -7.19 -21.03
N VAL A 67 -15.78 -7.53 -20.06
CA VAL A 67 -15.56 -8.63 -19.10
C VAL A 67 -16.88 -9.35 -18.84
N GLY A 68 -16.92 -10.68 -18.96
CA GLY A 68 -18.11 -11.46 -18.57
C GLY A 68 -19.41 -11.06 -19.27
N GLY A 69 -19.32 -10.51 -20.49
CA GLY A 69 -20.46 -9.96 -21.23
C GLY A 69 -20.89 -8.54 -20.82
N TYR A 70 -20.16 -7.89 -19.92
CA TYR A 70 -20.33 -6.46 -19.61
C TYR A 70 -19.44 -5.64 -20.55
N ALA A 71 -20.04 -4.66 -21.23
CA ALA A 71 -19.32 -3.76 -22.12
C ALA A 71 -18.73 -2.58 -21.33
N ARG A 72 -17.48 -2.23 -21.62
CA ARG A 72 -16.85 -1.03 -21.05
C ARG A 72 -17.51 0.23 -21.64
N GLY A 73 -17.97 1.11 -20.77
CA GLY A 73 -18.43 2.45 -21.10
C GLY A 73 -17.31 3.48 -20.98
N ASP A 74 -17.66 4.68 -20.50
CA ASP A 74 -16.71 5.76 -20.38
C ASP A 74 -15.55 5.43 -19.44
N VAL A 75 -14.36 5.82 -19.88
CA VAL A 75 -13.12 5.69 -19.13
C VAL A 75 -12.74 7.06 -18.59
N SER A 76 -12.48 7.16 -17.30
CA SER A 76 -11.94 8.36 -16.68
C SER A 76 -10.58 8.08 -16.06
N THR A 77 -9.75 9.12 -16.01
CA THR A 77 -8.42 9.07 -15.39
C THR A 77 -8.21 10.33 -14.56
N ASP A 78 -7.66 10.19 -13.36
CA ASP A 78 -7.39 11.33 -12.48
C ASP A 78 -6.05 11.17 -11.78
N LEU A 79 -5.54 12.31 -11.31
CA LEU A 79 -4.52 12.33 -10.27
C LEU A 79 -5.23 12.12 -8.92
N GLY A 80 -4.67 11.25 -8.07
CA GLY A 80 -5.23 10.98 -6.75
C GLY A 80 -5.05 12.17 -5.78
N PRO A 81 -5.61 12.08 -4.56
CA PRO A 81 -5.53 13.15 -3.58
C PRO A 81 -4.10 13.40 -3.09
N GLU A 82 -3.24 12.37 -3.13
CA GLU A 82 -1.83 12.49 -2.77
C GLU A 82 -0.98 12.81 -4.02
N PRO A 83 0.00 13.73 -3.90
CA PRO A 83 0.98 13.95 -4.96
C PRO A 83 1.70 12.63 -5.25
N ALA A 84 1.64 12.19 -6.52
CA ALA A 84 2.13 10.90 -7.02
C ALA A 84 1.17 9.70 -6.88
N MET A 85 -0.15 9.92 -6.83
CA MET A 85 -1.13 8.88 -7.15
C MET A 85 -1.77 9.10 -8.53
N ALA A 86 -2.04 8.03 -9.25
CA ALA A 86 -2.79 8.06 -10.52
C ALA A 86 -3.89 7.01 -10.51
N LYS A 87 -5.03 7.32 -11.14
CA LYS A 87 -6.18 6.42 -11.22
C LYS A 87 -6.70 6.31 -12.64
N ALA A 88 -7.18 5.14 -13.00
CA ALA A 88 -8.04 4.92 -14.15
C ALA A 88 -9.23 4.06 -13.76
N ARG A 89 -10.43 4.44 -14.19
CA ARG A 89 -11.64 3.66 -13.95
C ARG A 89 -12.54 3.63 -15.17
N ALA A 90 -13.32 2.57 -15.29
CA ALA A 90 -14.38 2.49 -16.28
C ALA A 90 -15.61 1.77 -15.72
N ARG A 91 -16.79 2.19 -16.19
CA ARG A 91 -18.06 1.53 -15.88
C ARG A 91 -18.31 0.41 -16.88
N TYR A 92 -18.68 -0.77 -16.39
CA TYR A 92 -19.01 -1.94 -17.20
C TYR A 92 -20.49 -2.25 -17.06
N VAL A 93 -21.19 -2.42 -18.18
CA VAL A 93 -22.67 -2.47 -18.20
C VAL A 93 -23.17 -3.71 -18.94
N LYS A 94 -24.19 -4.36 -18.37
CA LYS A 94 -24.95 -5.45 -18.99
C LYS A 94 -26.42 -5.35 -18.54
N GLY A 95 -27.29 -4.90 -19.45
CA GLY A 95 -28.69 -4.64 -19.11
C GLY A 95 -28.80 -3.59 -17.99
N THR A 96 -29.46 -3.96 -16.89
CA THR A 96 -29.58 -3.10 -15.70
C THR A 96 -28.42 -3.21 -14.72
N SER A 97 -27.56 -4.22 -14.87
CA SER A 97 -26.41 -4.44 -14.00
C SER A 97 -25.20 -3.64 -14.47
N ALA A 98 -24.45 -3.12 -13.50
CA ALA A 98 -23.18 -2.47 -13.75
C ALA A 98 -22.24 -2.52 -12.55
N PHE A 99 -20.94 -2.52 -12.86
CA PHE A 99 -19.86 -2.37 -11.89
C PHE A 99 -18.80 -1.39 -12.42
N VAL A 100 -17.93 -0.92 -11.54
CA VAL A 100 -16.78 -0.08 -11.86
C VAL A 100 -15.52 -0.90 -11.66
N LEU A 101 -14.63 -0.94 -12.66
CA LEU A 101 -13.27 -1.46 -12.52
C LEU A 101 -12.33 -0.26 -12.40
N GLU A 102 -11.55 -0.21 -11.31
CA GLU A 102 -10.58 0.82 -11.01
C GLU A 102 -9.17 0.24 -10.86
N ILE A 103 -8.18 0.96 -11.38
CA ILE A 103 -6.76 0.74 -11.15
C ILE A 103 -6.22 2.01 -10.52
N THR A 104 -5.66 1.89 -9.32
CA THR A 104 -4.98 2.97 -8.60
C THR A 104 -3.50 2.64 -8.47
N ASP A 105 -2.65 3.52 -8.99
CA ASP A 105 -1.23 3.56 -8.70
C ASP A 105 -1.00 4.34 -7.39
N LEU A 106 -0.62 3.61 -6.34
CA LEU A 106 -0.35 4.16 -5.00
C LEU A 106 1.03 4.84 -4.92
N GLY A 107 1.83 4.83 -5.99
CA GLY A 107 3.19 5.34 -6.00
C GLY A 107 4.07 4.68 -4.93
N ALA A 108 4.95 5.46 -4.30
CA ALA A 108 5.84 4.97 -3.24
C ALA A 108 5.11 4.55 -1.95
N ILE A 109 3.85 4.98 -1.75
CA ILE A 109 3.04 4.63 -0.58
C ILE A 109 2.67 3.14 -0.59
N GLY A 110 2.43 2.58 -1.78
CA GLY A 110 2.10 1.16 -1.92
C GLY A 110 3.19 0.23 -1.35
N ALA A 111 4.45 0.57 -1.55
CA ALA A 111 5.57 -0.23 -1.07
C ALA A 111 5.60 -0.33 0.46
N VAL A 112 5.18 0.73 1.16
CA VAL A 112 5.09 0.76 2.63
C VAL A 112 3.94 -0.12 3.13
N SER A 113 2.79 -0.15 2.43
CA SER A 113 1.66 -1.02 2.78
C SER A 113 1.96 -2.51 2.59
N ALA A 114 2.70 -2.88 1.54
CA ALA A 114 3.02 -4.29 1.25
C ALA A 114 3.89 -4.94 2.35
N ASP A 115 4.80 -4.18 2.95
CA ASP A 115 5.64 -4.66 4.06
C ASP A 115 4.86 -4.82 5.38
N ALA A 116 3.75 -4.10 5.56
CA ALA A 116 2.86 -4.20 6.72
C ALA A 116 1.84 -5.35 6.59
N ASP A 117 1.38 -5.64 5.37
CA ASP A 117 0.38 -6.67 5.06
C ASP A 117 0.93 -8.12 5.17
N ALA A 118 2.23 -8.29 5.43
CA ALA A 118 2.86 -9.61 5.60
C ALA A 118 2.46 -10.33 6.90
N GLN A 119 1.73 -9.69 7.82
CA GLN A 119 1.29 -10.30 9.08
C GLN A 119 -0.21 -10.63 9.09
N GLY A 120 -0.60 -11.68 8.33
CA GLY A 120 -1.66 -12.60 8.73
C GLY A 120 -3.09 -12.06 8.86
N ALA A 121 -3.44 -10.92 8.26
CA ALA A 121 -4.82 -10.42 8.28
C ALA A 121 -5.74 -11.31 7.41
N SER A 122 -6.31 -12.34 8.03
CA SER A 122 -7.38 -13.15 7.46
C SER A 122 -8.65 -12.95 8.26
N SER A 123 -9.69 -12.45 7.63
CA SER A 123 -11.00 -12.22 8.23
C SER A 123 -12.08 -12.77 7.32
N VAL A 124 -13.10 -13.42 7.90
CA VAL A 124 -14.34 -13.77 7.21
C VAL A 124 -15.51 -13.34 8.07
N ARG A 125 -16.35 -12.47 7.53
CA ARG A 125 -17.63 -12.06 8.09
C ARG A 125 -18.75 -12.58 7.19
N ARG A 126 -19.85 -13.05 7.78
CA ARG A 126 -21.04 -13.49 7.06
C ARG A 126 -22.26 -12.66 7.48
N THR A 127 -23.16 -12.44 6.55
CA THR A 127 -24.49 -11.86 6.78
C THR A 127 -25.55 -12.91 6.44
N ALA A 128 -26.83 -12.54 6.52
CA ALA A 128 -27.92 -13.42 6.10
C ALA A 128 -27.87 -13.75 4.60
N THR A 129 -27.34 -12.84 3.79
CA THR A 129 -27.39 -12.87 2.31
C THR A 129 -26.02 -12.83 1.65
N GLY A 130 -24.94 -12.72 2.42
CA GLY A 130 -23.62 -12.40 1.88
C GLY A 130 -22.45 -12.65 2.81
N TYR A 131 -21.29 -12.16 2.40
CA TYR A 131 -20.03 -12.28 3.13
C TYR A 131 -19.05 -11.18 2.78
N GLU A 132 -18.06 -11.02 3.66
CA GLU A 132 -16.84 -10.26 3.44
C GLU A 132 -15.65 -11.15 3.82
N LYS A 133 -14.63 -11.21 2.98
CA LYS A 133 -13.40 -11.95 3.18
C LYS A 133 -12.21 -11.05 2.89
N ILE A 134 -11.30 -10.98 3.84
CA ILE A 134 -9.96 -10.41 3.67
C ILE A 134 -8.99 -11.56 3.86
N ALA A 135 -8.05 -11.74 2.93
CA ALA A 135 -7.03 -12.77 3.03
C ALA A 135 -5.80 -12.42 2.20
N THR A 136 -4.65 -12.99 2.57
CA THR A 136 -3.48 -13.01 1.69
C THR A 136 -3.54 -14.27 0.80
N ALA A 137 -3.54 -14.10 -0.52
CA ALA A 137 -3.54 -15.21 -1.48
C ALA A 137 -2.49 -14.95 -2.57
N ALA A 138 -1.64 -15.94 -2.87
CA ALA A 138 -0.53 -15.79 -3.82
C ALA A 138 0.38 -14.58 -3.53
N GLY A 139 0.62 -14.29 -2.24
CA GLY A 139 1.48 -13.18 -1.79
C GLY A 139 0.87 -11.79 -1.94
N ARG A 140 -0.42 -11.65 -2.26
CA ARG A 140 -1.14 -10.37 -2.35
C ARG A 140 -2.33 -10.34 -1.40
N MET A 141 -2.62 -9.17 -0.84
CA MET A 141 -3.87 -8.93 -0.12
C MET A 141 -5.04 -8.99 -1.10
N VAL A 142 -6.08 -9.73 -0.71
CA VAL A 142 -7.34 -9.89 -1.44
C VAL A 142 -8.48 -9.52 -0.51
N THR A 143 -9.37 -8.65 -1.00
CA THR A 143 -10.67 -8.43 -0.37
C THR A 143 -11.77 -8.87 -1.31
N GLU A 144 -12.72 -9.65 -0.81
CA GLU A 144 -13.87 -10.14 -1.54
C GLU A 144 -15.12 -9.94 -0.68
N GLU A 145 -16.10 -9.24 -1.23
CA GLU A 145 -17.38 -8.96 -0.59
C GLU A 145 -18.48 -9.27 -1.59
N TRP A 146 -19.54 -9.93 -1.15
CA TRP A 146 -20.65 -10.29 -2.02
C TRP A 146 -21.96 -10.42 -1.26
N ASP A 147 -23.03 -9.86 -1.82
CA ASP A 147 -24.41 -10.05 -1.41
C ASP A 147 -25.22 -10.70 -2.54
N THR A 148 -25.85 -11.84 -2.25
CA THR A 148 -26.61 -12.63 -3.22
C THR A 148 -28.00 -12.08 -3.50
N ALA A 149 -28.58 -11.31 -2.58
CA ALA A 149 -29.91 -10.72 -2.72
C ALA A 149 -29.89 -9.50 -3.64
N SER A 150 -28.92 -8.60 -3.45
CA SER A 150 -28.73 -7.44 -4.33
C SER A 150 -27.87 -7.75 -5.57
N LYS A 151 -27.24 -8.93 -5.61
CA LYS A 151 -26.27 -9.33 -6.65
C LYS A 151 -25.16 -8.29 -6.84
N SER A 152 -24.63 -7.80 -5.72
CA SER A 152 -23.60 -6.77 -5.73
C SER A 152 -22.49 -7.09 -4.75
N GLY A 153 -21.31 -6.53 -5.01
CA GLY A 153 -20.18 -6.70 -4.12
C GLY A 153 -18.93 -6.03 -4.65
N ARG A 154 -17.79 -6.46 -4.12
CA ARG A 154 -16.48 -5.91 -4.41
C ARG A 154 -15.44 -7.03 -4.43
N TYR A 155 -14.55 -6.98 -5.41
CA TYR A 155 -13.32 -7.77 -5.39
C TYR A 155 -12.14 -6.83 -5.60
N SER A 156 -11.11 -6.93 -4.77
CA SER A 156 -9.92 -6.11 -4.90
C SER A 156 -8.64 -6.84 -4.53
N ILE A 157 -7.56 -6.48 -5.22
CA ILE A 157 -6.21 -6.97 -4.95
C ILE A 157 -5.22 -5.80 -4.88
N VAL A 158 -4.09 -6.03 -4.21
CA VAL A 158 -2.89 -5.21 -4.38
C VAL A 158 -1.86 -5.99 -5.20
N ALA A 159 -1.48 -5.47 -6.37
CA ALA A 159 -0.53 -6.10 -7.28
C ALA A 159 0.80 -5.33 -7.29
N ALA A 160 1.91 -6.08 -7.37
CA ALA A 160 3.26 -5.52 -7.43
C ALA A 160 3.57 -4.52 -6.31
N ASP A 161 2.97 -4.72 -5.14
CA ASP A 161 3.18 -3.88 -3.95
C ASP A 161 2.87 -2.39 -4.18
N ARG A 162 2.04 -2.05 -5.19
CA ARG A 162 1.84 -0.66 -5.62
C ARG A 162 0.50 -0.38 -6.28
N PHE A 163 -0.08 -1.36 -6.96
CA PHE A 163 -1.32 -1.15 -7.72
C PHE A 163 -2.50 -1.77 -6.99
N ALA A 164 -3.40 -0.93 -6.49
CA ALA A 164 -4.70 -1.39 -6.04
C ALA A 164 -5.63 -1.54 -7.25
N ILE A 165 -6.19 -2.72 -7.44
CA ILE A 165 -7.11 -3.02 -8.53
C ILE A 165 -8.41 -3.51 -7.90
N SER A 166 -9.53 -2.89 -8.25
CA SER A 166 -10.84 -3.24 -7.68
C SER A 166 -11.94 -3.27 -8.73
N ALA A 167 -12.87 -4.21 -8.58
CA ALA A 167 -14.14 -4.23 -9.29
C ALA A 167 -15.28 -4.17 -8.25
N GLU A 168 -16.16 -3.18 -8.35
CA GLU A 168 -17.23 -2.94 -7.37
C GLU A 168 -18.56 -2.60 -8.06
N GLY A 169 -19.63 -3.22 -7.59
CA GLY A 169 -21.00 -2.96 -8.04
C GLY A 169 -21.80 -4.23 -8.25
N SER A 170 -22.78 -4.16 -9.14
CA SER A 170 -23.70 -5.26 -9.46
C SER A 170 -23.19 -6.12 -10.61
N ALA A 171 -23.27 -7.44 -10.45
CA ALA A 171 -22.84 -8.41 -11.44
C ALA A 171 -23.70 -9.69 -11.39
N ASP A 172 -23.58 -10.57 -12.38
CA ASP A 172 -24.33 -11.84 -12.38
C ASP A 172 -23.86 -12.76 -11.24
N THR A 173 -22.56 -12.79 -10.99
CA THR A 173 -21.88 -13.51 -9.91
C THR A 173 -20.64 -12.74 -9.45
N VAL A 174 -20.13 -13.05 -8.25
CA VAL A 174 -18.84 -12.53 -7.77
C VAL A 174 -17.68 -12.87 -8.72
N ASP A 175 -17.76 -13.99 -9.44
CA ASP A 175 -16.71 -14.42 -10.38
C ASP A 175 -16.52 -13.43 -11.53
N VAL A 176 -17.54 -12.66 -11.91
CA VAL A 176 -17.41 -11.59 -12.90
C VAL A 176 -16.50 -10.48 -12.38
N LEU A 177 -16.64 -10.08 -11.11
CA LEU A 177 -15.80 -9.06 -10.48
C LEU A 177 -14.35 -9.57 -10.34
N LYS A 178 -14.19 -10.85 -9.97
CA LYS A 178 -12.88 -11.52 -9.92
C LYS A 178 -12.21 -11.54 -11.29
N ALA A 179 -12.94 -11.98 -12.31
CA ALA A 179 -12.45 -11.98 -13.69
C ALA A 179 -12.07 -10.57 -14.15
N ALA A 180 -12.84 -9.53 -13.80
CA ALA A 180 -12.52 -8.15 -14.16
C ALA A 180 -11.15 -7.71 -13.61
N VAL A 181 -10.91 -8.00 -12.32
CA VAL A 181 -9.63 -7.70 -11.66
C VAL A 181 -8.48 -8.54 -12.22
N GLU A 182 -8.68 -9.84 -12.46
CA GLU A 182 -7.62 -10.72 -12.99
C GLU A 182 -7.33 -10.49 -14.49
N THR A 183 -8.27 -9.93 -15.25
CA THR A 183 -8.06 -9.56 -16.66
C THR A 183 -7.14 -8.34 -16.79
N VAL A 184 -7.03 -7.50 -15.76
CA VAL A 184 -6.03 -6.43 -15.72
C VAL A 184 -4.65 -7.08 -15.78
N ASN A 185 -3.86 -6.68 -16.78
CA ASN A 185 -2.58 -7.33 -17.07
C ASN A 185 -1.56 -7.06 -15.94
N ALA A 186 -1.56 -7.94 -14.94
CA ALA A 186 -0.69 -7.85 -13.77
C ALA A 186 0.80 -7.99 -14.13
N ALA A 187 1.13 -8.64 -15.26
CA ALA A 187 2.50 -8.69 -15.77
C ALA A 187 2.93 -7.33 -16.33
N ARG A 188 2.05 -6.64 -17.08
CA ARG A 188 2.29 -5.27 -17.58
C ARG A 188 2.37 -4.27 -16.43
N LEU A 189 1.53 -4.40 -15.40
CA LEU A 189 1.64 -3.58 -14.19
C LEU A 189 2.98 -3.78 -13.48
N ARG A 190 3.42 -5.04 -13.29
CA ARG A 190 4.75 -5.32 -12.74
C ARG A 190 5.88 -4.71 -13.56
N ALA A 191 5.81 -4.80 -14.90
CA ALA A 191 6.79 -4.20 -15.78
C ALA A 191 6.82 -2.66 -15.70
N LEU A 192 5.67 -2.02 -15.40
CA LEU A 192 5.58 -0.58 -15.20
C LEU A 192 6.05 -0.12 -13.81
N ALA A 193 6.15 -1.04 -12.84
CA ALA A 193 6.66 -0.76 -11.49
C ALA A 193 8.17 -0.97 -11.32
N GLY A 194 8.84 -1.56 -12.32
CA GLY A 194 10.29 -1.82 -12.32
C GLY A 194 11.14 -0.62 -12.73
#